data_AF-K2DVH6-F1
#
_entry.id   AF-K2DVH6-F1
#
_cell.length_a   1.000
_cell.length_b   1.000
_cell.length_c   1.000
_cell.angle_alpha   90.00
_cell.angle_beta   90.00
_cell.angle_gamma   90.00
#
_symmetry.space_group_name_H-M   'P 1'
#
loop_
_entity.id
_entity.type
_entity.pdbx_description
1 polymer ?
#
loop_
_entity_poly.entity_id
_entity_poly.type
_entity_poly.pdbx_seq_one_letter_code
_entity_poly.pdbx_strand_id
1 'polypeptide(L)'
;MICERALGHYQNGLGQTWDDPNHLKFFNDGAVNFPYLSDGMWFLTQHKRWGLLDAHPDYLGVAQQINQIELYRQAASALNINLPTNAMRSSRLMDGVVWDGSDPVAYTDAFAVCAPPRRQPCTA
;
A
#
# COMPACT_ATOMS: atom_id res chain seq x y z
N MET A 1 12.11 -23.02 -0.33
CA MET A 1 12.46 -21.58 -0.25
C MET A 1 11.26 -20.65 -0.02
N ILE A 2 10.05 -20.96 -0.53
CA ILE A 2 8.82 -20.22 -0.14
C ILE A 2 8.16 -20.78 1.14
N CYS A 3 8.23 -22.10 1.36
CA CYS A 3 7.58 -22.76 2.50
C CYS A 3 8.07 -22.23 3.85
N GLU A 4 9.40 -22.08 4.05
CA GLU A 4 9.97 -21.50 5.28
C GLU A 4 9.36 -20.13 5.61
N ARG A 5 9.26 -19.24 4.60
CA ARG A 5 8.69 -17.90 4.79
C ARG A 5 7.18 -17.92 5.03
N ALA A 6 6.48 -18.92 4.50
CA ALA A 6 5.06 -19.14 4.76
C ALA A 6 4.83 -19.72 6.17
N LEU A 7 5.81 -20.44 6.72
CA LEU A 7 5.83 -20.93 8.10
C LEU A 7 6.36 -19.89 9.10
N GLY A 8 6.93 -18.80 8.60
CA GLY A 8 7.50 -17.73 9.41
C GLY A 8 8.95 -17.93 9.83
N HIS A 9 9.64 -18.92 9.28
CA HIS A 9 11.07 -19.13 9.49
C HIS A 9 11.85 -18.22 8.54
N TYR A 10 12.54 -17.22 9.11
CA TYR A 10 13.35 -16.28 8.37
C TYR A 10 14.83 -16.44 8.67
N GLN A 11 15.66 -16.25 7.64
CA GLN A 11 17.11 -16.17 7.73
C GLN A 11 17.60 -15.02 6.85
N ASN A 12 18.42 -14.12 7.39
CA ASN A 12 18.88 -12.93 6.67
C ASN A 12 20.18 -13.11 5.87
N GLY A 13 20.76 -14.31 5.86
CA GLY A 13 22.04 -14.60 5.20
C GLY A 13 23.28 -14.08 5.92
N LEU A 14 23.13 -13.33 7.01
CA LEU A 14 24.19 -12.86 7.91
C LEU A 14 24.29 -13.73 9.18
N GLY A 15 23.77 -14.96 9.13
CA GLY A 15 23.80 -15.92 10.23
C GLY A 15 22.69 -15.75 11.27
N GLN A 16 21.79 -14.76 11.11
CA GLN A 16 20.65 -14.60 12.01
C GLN A 16 19.42 -15.32 11.47
N THR A 17 18.71 -16.00 12.38
CA THR A 17 17.43 -16.67 12.13
C THR A 17 16.41 -16.25 13.19
N TRP A 18 15.14 -16.16 12.81
CA TRP A 18 14.04 -15.87 13.74
C TRP A 18 12.71 -16.39 13.19
N ASP A 19 11.76 -16.56 14.10
CA ASP A 19 10.38 -16.89 13.79
C ASP A 19 9.52 -15.62 13.87
N ASP A 20 8.83 -15.28 12.78
CA ASP A 20 7.97 -14.09 12.72
C ASP A 20 6.48 -14.49 12.79
N PRO A 21 5.73 -14.07 13.83
CA PRO A 21 4.28 -14.32 13.90
C PRO A 21 3.49 -13.58 12.80
N ASN A 22 4.09 -12.56 12.18
CA ASN A 22 3.57 -11.80 11.05
C ASN A 22 4.28 -12.18 9.74
N HIS A 23 4.45 -13.48 9.54
CA HIS A 23 5.03 -14.05 8.33
C HIS A 23 4.19 -13.78 7.06
N LEU A 24 4.69 -14.26 5.91
CA LEU A 24 4.01 -14.15 4.63
C LEU A 24 2.60 -14.76 4.69
N LYS A 25 1.59 -13.98 4.31
CA LYS A 25 0.19 -14.40 4.25
C LYS A 25 -0.37 -14.06 2.88
N PHE A 26 -1.07 -15.01 2.26
CA PHE A 26 -1.72 -14.83 0.96
C PHE A 26 -3.23 -14.58 1.06
N PHE A 27 -3.85 -14.97 2.18
CA PHE A 27 -5.30 -14.89 2.37
C PHE A 27 -5.65 -14.20 3.69
N ASN A 28 -5.22 -14.78 4.82
CA ASN A 28 -5.51 -14.27 6.16
C ASN A 28 -7.00 -13.93 6.34
N ASP A 29 -7.86 -14.92 6.06
CA ASP A 29 -9.31 -14.77 6.15
C ASP A 29 -9.87 -13.62 5.28
N GLY A 30 -9.31 -13.46 4.08
CA GLY A 30 -9.68 -12.41 3.12
C GLY A 30 -9.10 -11.03 3.43
N ALA A 31 -8.52 -10.81 4.62
CA ALA A 31 -8.01 -9.50 5.03
C ALA A 31 -6.81 -9.02 4.20
N VAL A 32 -6.03 -9.94 3.61
CA VAL A 32 -4.88 -9.58 2.74
C VAL A 32 -5.32 -9.17 1.34
N ASN A 33 -6.40 -9.77 0.83
CA ASN A 33 -6.77 -9.62 -0.58
C ASN A 33 -7.71 -8.44 -0.82
N PHE A 34 -8.38 -7.94 0.22
CA PHE A 34 -9.27 -6.80 0.09
C PHE A 34 -8.51 -5.58 -0.45
N PRO A 35 -8.95 -4.97 -1.57
CA PRO A 35 -8.21 -3.88 -2.21
C PRO A 35 -8.48 -2.53 -1.53
N TYR A 36 -7.91 -2.32 -0.34
CA TYR A 36 -8.08 -1.09 0.44
C TYR A 36 -7.75 0.18 -0.37
N LEU A 37 -8.64 1.17 -0.32
CA LEU A 37 -8.43 2.46 -0.98
C LEU A 37 -7.21 3.18 -0.40
N SER A 38 -6.99 3.08 0.91
CA SER A 38 -5.81 3.65 1.58
C SER A 38 -4.50 3.15 0.98
N ASP A 39 -4.44 1.89 0.55
CA ASP A 39 -3.22 1.31 -0.03
C ASP A 39 -3.01 1.83 -1.46
N GLY A 40 -4.08 1.88 -2.26
CA GLY A 40 -4.05 2.46 -3.60
C GLY A 40 -3.62 3.93 -3.56
N MET A 41 -4.19 4.71 -2.64
CA MET A 41 -3.80 6.09 -2.39
C MET A 41 -2.34 6.19 -1.95
N TRP A 42 -1.87 5.32 -1.04
CA TRP A 42 -0.47 5.32 -0.62
C TRP A 42 0.47 5.14 -1.80
N PHE A 43 0.18 4.19 -2.70
CA PHE A 43 0.99 4.04 -3.91
C PHE A 43 1.02 5.33 -4.71
N LEU A 44 -0.13 5.97 -4.97
CA LEU A 44 -0.18 7.25 -5.69
C LEU A 44 0.67 8.35 -5.01
N THR A 45 0.69 8.41 -3.67
CA THR A 45 1.58 9.35 -2.95
C THR A 45 3.05 9.08 -3.26
N GLN A 46 3.47 7.81 -3.28
CA GLN A 46 4.85 7.44 -3.59
C GLN A 46 5.18 7.71 -5.06
N HIS A 47 4.24 7.51 -5.99
CA HIS A 47 4.43 7.87 -7.40
C HIS A 47 4.67 9.37 -7.56
N LYS A 48 3.93 10.21 -6.83
CA LYS A 48 4.17 11.66 -6.80
C LYS A 48 5.53 12.00 -6.18
N ARG A 49 5.84 11.42 -5.02
CA ARG A 49 7.13 11.61 -4.31
C ARG A 49 8.35 11.30 -5.20
N TRP A 50 8.26 10.25 -6.00
CA TRP A 50 9.35 9.80 -6.88
C TRP A 50 9.25 10.35 -8.31
N GLY A 51 8.35 11.32 -8.56
CA GLY A 51 8.27 12.02 -9.83
C GLY A 51 7.70 11.21 -10.99
N LEU A 52 6.95 10.14 -10.73
CA LEU A 52 6.15 9.42 -11.73
C LEU A 52 4.85 10.18 -12.04
N LEU A 53 4.34 10.96 -11.08
CA LEU A 53 3.23 11.89 -11.26
C LEU A 53 3.73 13.34 -11.12
N ASP A 54 3.34 14.20 -12.07
CA ASP A 54 3.78 15.60 -12.09
C ASP A 54 3.05 16.48 -11.07
N ALA A 55 1.81 16.15 -10.74
CA ALA A 55 0.98 16.88 -9.77
C ALA A 55 0.25 15.91 -8.82
N HIS A 56 -0.34 16.45 -7.75
CA HIS A 56 -1.25 15.68 -6.90
C HIS A 56 -2.52 15.36 -7.70
N PRO A 57 -2.86 14.08 -7.92
CA PRO A 57 -4.13 13.71 -8.50
C PRO A 57 -5.26 13.86 -7.47
N ASP A 58 -6.50 13.70 -7.92
CA ASP A 58 -7.59 13.28 -7.01
C ASP A 58 -7.29 11.85 -6.53
N TYR A 59 -6.54 11.74 -5.44
CA TYR A 59 -6.07 10.47 -4.90
C TYR A 59 -7.20 9.48 -4.64
N LEU A 60 -8.29 9.96 -4.02
CA LEU A 60 -9.43 9.13 -3.67
C LEU A 60 -10.21 8.74 -4.93
N GLY A 61 -10.49 9.68 -5.83
CA GLY A 61 -11.19 9.41 -7.07
C GLY A 61 -10.47 8.40 -7.96
N VAL A 62 -9.14 8.55 -8.11
CA VAL A 62 -8.33 7.59 -8.88
C VAL A 62 -8.29 6.23 -8.19
N ALA A 63 -8.11 6.16 -6.87
CA ALA A 63 -8.13 4.90 -6.14
C ALA A 63 -9.49 4.18 -6.26
N GLN A 64 -10.60 4.91 -6.24
CA GLN A 64 -11.96 4.35 -6.43
C GLN A 64 -12.17 3.79 -7.84
N GLN A 65 -11.58 4.40 -8.87
CA GLN A 65 -11.68 3.89 -10.24
C GLN A 65 -10.87 2.60 -10.44
N ILE A 66 -9.73 2.47 -9.76
CA ILE A 66 -8.82 1.32 -9.91
C ILE A 66 -9.25 0.15 -9.02
N ASN A 67 -9.51 0.41 -7.74
CA ASN A 67 -9.78 -0.62 -6.74
C ASN A 67 -11.25 -1.02 -6.80
N GLN A 68 -11.62 -1.90 -7.75
CA GLN A 68 -12.97 -2.44 -7.97
C GLN A 68 -13.53 -3.22 -6.76
N ILE A 69 -13.72 -2.52 -5.63
CA ILE A 69 -14.10 -3.07 -4.32
C ILE A 69 -15.47 -3.72 -4.38
N GLU A 70 -16.40 -3.14 -5.14
CA GLU A 70 -17.74 -3.69 -5.25
C GLU A 70 -17.74 -5.07 -5.92
N LEU A 71 -16.96 -5.23 -6.99
CA LEU A 71 -16.75 -6.52 -7.64
C LEU A 71 -16.10 -7.53 -6.67
N TYR A 72 -15.10 -7.08 -5.91
CA TYR A 72 -14.47 -7.93 -4.89
C TYR A 72 -15.45 -8.36 -3.80
N ARG A 73 -16.29 -7.43 -3.29
CA ARG A 73 -17.30 -7.72 -2.28
C ARG A 73 -18.30 -8.76 -2.76
N GLN A 74 -18.80 -8.62 -3.99
CA GLN A 74 -19.73 -9.58 -4.58
C GLN A 74 -19.12 -10.99 -4.63
N ALA A 75 -17.86 -11.10 -5.09
CA ALA A 75 -17.16 -12.38 -5.14
C ALA A 75 -16.89 -12.97 -3.74
N ALA A 76 -16.43 -12.14 -2.80
CA ALA A 76 -16.15 -12.56 -1.42
C ALA A 76 -17.42 -13.02 -0.70
N SER A 77 -18.53 -12.29 -0.84
CA SER A 77 -19.82 -12.68 -0.28
C SER A 77 -20.34 -13.99 -0.85
N ALA A 78 -20.20 -14.23 -2.16
CA ALA A 78 -20.59 -15.51 -2.77
C ALA A 78 -19.79 -16.70 -2.24
N LEU A 79 -18.56 -16.46 -1.75
CA LEU A 79 -17.68 -17.48 -1.18
C LEU A 79 -17.68 -17.51 0.35
N ASN A 80 -18.54 -16.72 1.01
CA ASN A 80 -18.57 -16.54 2.47
C ASN A 80 -17.22 -16.12 3.08
N ILE A 81 -16.46 -15.29 2.36
CA ILE A 81 -15.19 -14.73 2.83
C ILE A 81 -15.47 -13.46 3.63
N ASN A 82 -14.79 -13.31 4.77
CA ASN A 82 -14.93 -12.13 5.62
C ASN A 82 -14.46 -10.86 4.90
N LEU A 83 -15.22 -9.78 5.12
CA LEU A 83 -14.97 -8.47 4.52
C LEU A 83 -14.69 -7.44 5.63
N PRO A 84 -13.73 -6.52 5.43
CA PRO A 84 -13.51 -5.43 6.37
C PRO A 84 -14.69 -4.46 6.37
N THR A 85 -14.99 -3.88 7.53
CA THR A 85 -16.07 -2.89 7.71
C THR A 85 -15.81 -1.61 6.91
N ASN A 86 -14.54 -1.20 6.79
CA ASN A 86 -14.13 0.03 6.12
C ASN A 86 -13.23 -0.27 4.91
N ALA A 87 -13.38 0.53 3.86
CA ALA A 87 -12.51 0.47 2.68
C ALA A 87 -11.14 1.13 2.89
N MET A 88 -10.95 1.80 4.02
CA MET A 88 -9.71 2.46 4.44
C MET A 88 -9.13 1.71 5.64
N ARG A 89 -7.80 1.65 5.73
CA ARG A 89 -7.08 1.14 6.91
C ARG A 89 -5.94 2.07 7.30
N SER A 90 -5.56 2.01 8.58
CA SER A 90 -4.36 2.65 9.09
C SER A 90 -3.19 1.68 9.08
N SER A 91 -2.01 2.16 8.69
CA SER A 91 -0.75 1.43 8.69
C SER A 91 0.33 2.29 9.33
N ARG A 92 1.11 1.69 10.24
CA ARG A 92 2.33 2.31 10.78
C ARG A 92 3.52 1.80 9.99
N LEU A 93 4.29 2.70 9.42
CA LEU A 93 5.51 2.38 8.68
C LEU A 93 6.69 2.20 9.63
N MET A 94 7.75 1.61 9.10
CA MET A 94 8.99 1.27 9.82
C MET A 94 9.74 2.48 10.40
N ASP A 95 9.52 3.68 9.86
CA ASP A 95 10.02 4.96 10.39
C ASP A 95 9.12 5.56 11.49
N GLY A 96 8.04 4.86 11.87
CA GLY A 96 7.07 5.29 12.87
C GLY A 96 5.93 6.16 12.33
N VAL A 97 6.01 6.60 11.07
CA VAL A 97 4.96 7.44 10.44
C VAL A 97 3.68 6.62 10.29
N VAL A 98 2.54 7.24 10.59
CA VAL A 98 1.22 6.62 10.42
C VAL A 98 0.61 7.11 9.11
N TRP A 99 0.13 6.17 8.31
CA TRP A 99 -0.66 6.40 7.12
C TRP A 99 -2.08 5.88 7.34
N ASP A 100 -3.08 6.76 7.26
CA ASP A 100 -4.51 6.40 7.34
C ASP A 100 -5.33 6.86 6.12
N GLY A 101 -4.67 7.55 5.17
CA GLY A 101 -5.28 8.07 3.95
C GLY A 101 -6.14 9.33 4.13
N SER A 102 -6.10 9.99 5.30
CA SER A 102 -6.85 11.23 5.56
C SER A 102 -6.30 12.44 4.79
N ASP A 103 -4.97 12.59 4.72
CA ASP A 103 -4.31 13.70 4.03
C ASP A 103 -3.15 13.22 3.14
N PRO A 104 -3.42 12.80 1.89
CA PRO A 104 -2.40 12.33 0.96
C PRO A 104 -1.41 13.42 0.53
N VAL A 105 -1.84 14.70 0.51
CA VAL A 105 -1.01 15.82 0.06
C VAL A 105 0.03 16.12 1.14
N ALA A 106 -0.41 16.40 2.37
CA ALA A 106 0.50 16.69 3.48
C ALA A 106 1.45 15.51 3.76
N TYR A 107 0.96 14.27 3.65
CA TYR A 107 1.81 13.09 3.77
C TYR A 107 2.92 13.04 2.72
N THR A 108 2.60 13.33 1.45
CA THR A 108 3.59 13.31 0.35
C THR A 108 4.62 14.42 0.52
N ASP A 109 4.18 15.62 0.93
CA ASP A 109 5.03 16.81 1.01
C ASP A 109 5.91 16.85 2.26
N ALA A 110 5.61 16.02 3.27
CA ALA A 110 6.40 15.93 4.50
C ALA A 110 7.77 15.24 4.32
N PHE A 111 8.02 14.56 3.19
CA PHE A 111 9.25 13.81 2.99
C PHE A 111 10.41 14.69 2.54
N ALA A 112 11.49 14.71 3.33
CA ALA A 112 12.73 15.41 2.98
C ALA A 112 13.43 14.84 1.73
N VAL A 113 13.27 13.53 1.47
CA VAL A 113 13.85 12.86 0.30
C VAL A 113 12.73 12.58 -0.71
N CYS A 114 12.76 13.30 -1.82
CA CYS A 114 11.87 13.16 -2.97
C CYS A 114 12.64 13.39 -4.28
N ALA A 115 12.00 13.10 -5.41
CA ALA A 115 12.59 13.37 -6.72
C ALA A 115 12.81 14.89 -6.90
N PRO A 116 13.93 15.31 -7.51
CA PRO A 116 14.14 16.72 -7.84
C PRO A 116 13.08 17.20 -8.84
N PRO A 117 12.76 18.51 -8.85
CA PRO A 117 11.84 19.06 -9.84
C PRO A 117 12.35 18.74 -11.26
N ARG A 118 11.46 18.20 -12.10
CA ARG A 118 11.80 17.93 -13.51
C ARG A 118 12.16 19.27 -14.17
N ARG A 119 13.34 19.34 -14.79
CA ARG A 119 13.71 20.47 -15.64
C ARG A 119 12.69 20.57 -16.77
N GLN A 120 12.08 21.73 -16.95
CA GLN A 120 11.28 22.00 -18.15
C GLN A 120 12.20 21.84 -19.37
N PRO A 121 11.74 21.23 -20.47
CA PRO A 121 12.52 21.18 -21.70
C PRO A 121 12.79 22.63 -22.16
N CYS A 122 14.05 22.94 -22.48
CA CYS A 122 14.40 24.21 -23.12
C CYS A 122 13.55 24.34 -24.38
N THR A 123 12.63 25.29 -24.39
CA THR A 123 11.95 25.72 -25.60
C THR A 123 13.00 26.44 -26.46
N ALA A 124 13.24 25.90 -27.66
CA ALA A 124 14.12 26.49 -28.67
C ALA A 124 13.41 27.60 -29.44
#